data_AF-A0A9J7L2M3-F1
#
_entry.id   AF-A0A9J7L2M3-F1
#
_cell.length_a   1.000
_cell.length_b   1.000
_cell.length_c   1.000
_cell.angle_alpha   90.00
_cell.angle_beta   90.00
_cell.angle_gamma   90.00
#
_symmetry.space_group_name_H-M   'P 1'
#
loop_
_entity.id
_entity.type
_entity.pdbx_description
1 polymer ?
#
loop_
_entity_poly.entity_id
_entity_poly.type
_entity_poly.pdbx_seq_one_letter_code
_entity_poly.pdbx_strand_id
1 'polypeptide(L)'
;MSSFVLFVIVVLEVRGHDIHTAFSCADLPDGTYADPEVCTTYHLCHSRINYTLRCPEGQVWDRWLHHCRLADISKCCRGDGCLESGDVVAEEVVAGLSRRVESLERENERPNQLIEQVAAENIQLRNELELLKAKVDSLDGRLVPGLDVPLPTAVFAVRVVSAGFDDSAAEGGCAEVWVAGHQQALNRRGINVVIVEETSGQTEDSQRFDTYGDPEAGVKLRDYLRAVATGRVVLIAVKDEGSKYAADAMEELRNLGTTLPTIGYRESWAIIGKKGSKTSWFVEDRRQRYHGPTVVEALIPVSA
;
A
#
# COMPACT_ATOMS: atom_id res chain seq x y z
N MET A 1 -70.26 26.41 -67.13
CA MET A 1 -69.48 25.84 -66.01
C MET A 1 -68.03 25.75 -66.46
N SER A 2 -67.19 26.67 -65.97
CA SER A 2 -65.78 26.43 -65.61
C SER A 2 -65.21 27.75 -65.12
N SER A 3 -65.11 27.87 -63.79
CA SER A 3 -64.40 28.94 -63.11
C SER A 3 -62.92 28.84 -63.43
N PHE A 4 -62.32 29.90 -63.96
CA PHE A 4 -60.87 30.07 -63.93
C PHE A 4 -60.52 30.89 -62.69
N VAL A 5 -59.91 30.24 -61.72
CA VAL A 5 -59.34 30.89 -60.53
C VAL A 5 -58.03 31.53 -60.95
N LEU A 6 -57.99 32.86 -60.98
CA LEU A 6 -56.78 33.63 -61.23
C LEU A 6 -55.92 33.66 -59.96
N PHE A 7 -54.87 32.83 -59.89
CA PHE A 7 -53.88 32.91 -58.83
C PHE A 7 -52.91 34.07 -59.12
N VAL A 8 -53.07 35.18 -58.40
CA VAL A 8 -52.08 36.25 -58.35
C VAL A 8 -50.98 35.82 -57.39
N ILE A 9 -49.83 35.40 -57.93
CA ILE A 9 -48.63 35.14 -57.14
C ILE A 9 -47.97 36.50 -56.86
N VAL A 10 -48.13 36.99 -55.63
CA VAL A 10 -47.33 38.12 -55.14
C VAL A 10 -45.96 37.55 -54.75
N VAL A 11 -44.95 37.80 -55.58
CA VAL A 11 -43.55 37.54 -55.21
C VAL A 11 -43.11 38.67 -54.28
N LEU A 12 -43.28 38.45 -52.97
CA LEU A 12 -42.56 39.23 -51.97
C LEU A 12 -41.11 38.77 -52.00
N GLU A 13 -40.25 39.60 -52.58
CA GLU A 13 -38.80 39.47 -52.47
C GLU A 13 -38.42 39.68 -51.00
N VAL A 14 -38.45 38.60 -50.22
CA VAL A 14 -37.86 38.60 -48.88
C VAL A 14 -36.36 38.63 -49.09
N ARG A 15 -35.77 39.83 -49.12
CA ARG A 15 -34.35 39.98 -48.82
C ARG A 15 -34.16 39.48 -47.40
N GLY A 16 -33.77 38.21 -47.28
CA GLY A 16 -33.15 37.70 -46.07
C GLY A 16 -31.91 38.54 -45.82
N HIS A 17 -32.04 39.50 -44.91
CA HIS A 17 -30.89 40.20 -44.35
C HIS A 17 -30.29 39.19 -43.36
N ASP A 18 -29.41 38.33 -43.84
CA ASP A 18 -28.51 37.57 -42.97
C ASP A 18 -27.54 38.57 -42.34
N ILE A 19 -27.98 39.25 -41.29
CA ILE A 19 -27.10 40.01 -40.41
C ILE A 19 -26.50 39.01 -39.42
N HIS A 20 -25.61 38.16 -39.91
CA HIS A 20 -24.56 37.62 -39.05
C HIS A 20 -23.53 38.73 -38.90
N THR A 21 -23.37 39.24 -37.69
CA THR A 21 -22.34 40.25 -37.43
C THR A 21 -20.98 39.58 -37.49
N ALA A 22 -20.38 39.53 -38.69
CA ALA A 22 -19.05 39.00 -38.88
C ALA A 22 -18.06 39.76 -37.99
N PHE A 23 -17.40 39.05 -37.06
CA PHE A 23 -16.40 39.63 -36.17
C PHE A 23 -15.26 40.28 -36.98
N SER A 24 -14.89 41.51 -36.62
CA SER A 24 -13.87 42.30 -37.33
C SER A 24 -12.74 42.77 -36.43
N CYS A 25 -11.51 42.63 -36.92
CA CYS A 25 -10.28 43.09 -36.25
C CYS A 25 -9.86 44.51 -36.63
N ALA A 26 -10.66 45.25 -37.42
CA ALA A 26 -10.25 46.53 -38.01
C ALA A 26 -9.84 47.58 -36.94
N ASP A 27 -10.55 47.59 -35.81
CA ASP A 27 -10.38 48.54 -34.71
C ASP A 27 -9.88 47.88 -33.41
N LEU A 28 -9.44 46.61 -33.48
CA LEU A 28 -8.98 45.85 -32.32
C LEU A 28 -7.44 45.70 -32.32
N PRO A 29 -6.79 45.75 -31.14
CA PRO A 29 -5.40 45.35 -31.00
C PRO A 29 -5.15 43.88 -31.39
N ASP A 30 -3.88 43.51 -31.53
CA ASP A 30 -3.51 42.11 -31.67
C ASP A 30 -3.84 41.35 -30.38
N GLY A 31 -4.51 40.21 -30.51
CA GLY A 31 -5.02 39.45 -29.35
C GLY A 31 -6.12 38.45 -29.71
N THR A 32 -6.64 37.75 -28.69
CA THR A 32 -7.71 36.76 -28.84
C THR A 32 -9.03 37.24 -28.25
N TYR A 33 -10.11 37.03 -29.00
CA TYR A 33 -11.43 37.59 -28.73
C TYR A 33 -12.51 36.52 -28.88
N ALA A 34 -13.55 36.59 -28.05
CA ALA A 34 -14.69 35.69 -28.16
C ALA A 34 -15.49 35.98 -29.43
N ASP A 35 -16.04 34.94 -30.05
CA ASP A 35 -17.08 35.13 -31.06
C ASP A 35 -18.38 35.65 -30.40
N PRO A 36 -19.06 36.65 -31.01
CA PRO A 36 -20.24 37.27 -30.41
C PRO A 36 -21.48 36.36 -30.42
N GLU A 37 -21.53 35.35 -31.30
CA GLU A 37 -22.70 34.50 -31.54
C GLU A 37 -22.44 33.02 -31.17
N VAL A 38 -21.20 32.54 -31.34
CA VAL A 38 -20.83 31.13 -31.26
C VAL A 38 -19.80 30.87 -30.15
N CYS A 39 -20.26 30.32 -29.03
CA CYS A 39 -19.43 30.02 -27.84
C CYS A 39 -18.22 29.11 -28.06
N THR A 40 -18.25 28.29 -29.10
CA THR A 40 -17.15 27.36 -29.43
C THR A 40 -16.11 27.99 -30.36
N THR A 41 -16.29 29.24 -30.74
CA THR A 41 -15.44 29.96 -31.69
C THR A 41 -14.78 31.15 -31.01
N TYR A 42 -13.54 31.43 -31.38
CA TYR A 42 -12.81 32.62 -30.99
C TYR A 42 -12.01 33.15 -32.17
N HIS A 43 -11.62 34.42 -32.09
CA HIS A 43 -10.96 35.15 -33.15
C HIS A 43 -9.58 35.61 -32.66
N LEU A 44 -8.53 35.30 -33.41
CA LEU A 44 -7.19 35.85 -33.20
C LEU A 44 -7.02 37.02 -34.17
N CYS A 45 -6.85 38.23 -33.65
CA CYS A 45 -6.47 39.39 -34.44
C CYS A 45 -4.94 39.49 -34.47
N HIS A 46 -4.38 39.57 -35.68
CA HIS A 46 -2.96 39.90 -35.86
C HIS A 46 -2.78 40.77 -37.10
N SER A 47 -2.17 41.95 -36.94
CA SER A 47 -1.99 42.93 -38.02
C SER A 47 -3.31 43.30 -38.72
N ARG A 48 -4.39 43.45 -37.94
CA ARG A 48 -5.78 43.72 -38.39
C ARG A 48 -6.43 42.59 -39.22
N ILE A 49 -5.82 41.41 -39.29
CA ILE A 49 -6.38 40.23 -39.93
C ILE A 49 -7.06 39.36 -38.87
N ASN A 50 -8.29 38.93 -39.16
CA ASN A 50 -9.05 38.01 -38.32
C ASN A 50 -8.74 36.55 -38.70
N TYR A 51 -8.29 35.75 -37.73
CA TYR A 51 -8.23 34.30 -37.81
C TYR A 51 -9.29 33.67 -36.91
N THR A 52 -10.31 33.07 -37.51
CA THR A 52 -11.38 32.37 -36.79
C THR A 52 -10.97 30.95 -36.44
N LEU A 53 -11.05 30.62 -35.15
CA LEU A 53 -10.59 29.35 -34.58
C LEU A 53 -11.71 28.73 -33.75
N ARG A 54 -11.77 27.39 -33.71
CA ARG A 54 -12.74 26.64 -32.91
C ARG A 54 -12.06 25.98 -31.73
N CYS A 55 -12.71 26.00 -30.57
CA CYS A 55 -12.28 25.25 -29.41
C CYS A 55 -12.33 23.73 -29.68
N PRO A 56 -11.48 22.94 -29.00
CA PRO A 56 -11.58 21.49 -29.01
C PRO A 56 -12.97 21.00 -28.59
N GLU A 57 -13.32 19.77 -28.97
CA GLU A 57 -14.64 19.20 -28.64
C GLU A 57 -14.93 19.27 -27.13
N GLY A 58 -16.17 19.65 -26.79
CA GLY A 58 -16.63 19.80 -25.40
C GLY A 58 -16.19 21.09 -24.69
N GLN A 59 -15.44 21.98 -25.36
CA GLN A 59 -14.95 23.23 -24.78
C GLN A 59 -15.60 24.48 -25.39
N VAL A 60 -15.65 25.54 -24.61
CA VAL A 60 -16.11 26.89 -24.97
C VAL A 60 -15.05 27.93 -24.62
N TRP A 61 -15.01 29.04 -25.34
CA TRP A 61 -14.03 30.10 -25.12
C TRP A 61 -14.31 30.86 -23.81
N ASP A 62 -13.36 30.86 -22.88
CA ASP A 62 -13.40 31.66 -21.66
C ASP A 62 -12.83 33.06 -21.93
N ARG A 63 -13.72 34.07 -21.94
CA ARG A 63 -13.33 35.46 -22.26
C ARG A 63 -12.47 36.15 -21.21
N TRP A 64 -12.40 35.62 -19.98
CA TRP A 64 -11.60 36.23 -18.90
C TRP A 64 -10.20 35.64 -18.85
N LEU A 65 -10.08 34.34 -19.14
CA LEU A 65 -8.81 33.65 -19.13
C LEU A 65 -8.16 33.51 -20.52
N HIS A 66 -8.84 33.98 -21.57
CA HIS A 66 -8.39 33.97 -22.96
C HIS A 66 -7.95 32.58 -23.47
N HIS A 67 -8.65 31.52 -23.06
CA HIS A 67 -8.43 30.16 -23.55
C HIS A 67 -9.72 29.31 -23.52
N CYS A 68 -9.74 28.21 -24.27
CA CYS A 68 -10.85 27.27 -24.28
C CYS A 68 -10.88 26.43 -23.00
N ARG A 69 -12.05 26.32 -22.38
CA ARG A 69 -12.30 25.49 -21.18
C ARG A 69 -13.56 24.67 -21.36
N LEU A 70 -13.69 23.62 -20.57
CA LEU A 70 -14.90 22.80 -20.56
C LEU A 70 -16.14 23.66 -20.26
N ALA A 71 -17.24 23.35 -20.95
CA ALA A 71 -18.48 24.13 -20.89
C ALA A 71 -19.19 24.08 -19.53
N ASP A 72 -18.85 23.08 -18.70
CA ASP A 72 -19.35 22.87 -17.34
C ASP A 72 -18.77 23.87 -16.32
N ILE A 73 -17.62 24.48 -16.63
CA ILE A 73 -16.87 25.37 -15.73
C ILE A 73 -16.60 26.77 -16.30
N SER A 74 -17.03 27.03 -17.54
CA SER A 74 -16.82 28.29 -18.26
C SER A 74 -18.14 28.97 -18.61
N LYS A 75 -18.20 30.31 -18.46
CA LYS A 75 -19.39 31.11 -18.79
C LYS A 75 -19.29 31.64 -20.21
N CYS A 76 -20.10 31.11 -21.14
CA CYS A 76 -20.28 31.76 -22.44
C CYS A 76 -21.28 32.91 -22.34
N CYS A 77 -20.97 34.05 -22.98
CA CYS A 77 -21.85 35.20 -23.07
C CYS A 77 -22.18 35.48 -24.54
N ARG A 78 -23.45 35.72 -24.89
CA ARG A 78 -23.90 36.09 -26.24
C ARG A 78 -24.77 37.33 -26.16
N GLY A 79 -24.63 38.25 -27.10
CA GLY A 79 -25.51 39.43 -27.26
C GLY A 79 -25.73 40.23 -25.97
N ASP A 80 -26.79 39.90 -25.22
CA ASP A 80 -27.33 40.68 -24.11
C ASP A 80 -27.12 40.05 -22.70
N GLY A 81 -26.26 39.03 -22.53
CA GLY A 81 -25.96 38.54 -21.18
C GLY A 81 -25.06 37.29 -21.08
N CYS A 82 -24.51 37.09 -19.87
CA CYS A 82 -23.81 35.88 -19.47
C CYS A 82 -24.75 35.03 -18.59
N LEU A 83 -24.89 33.74 -18.86
CA LEU A 83 -25.59 32.83 -17.93
C LEU A 83 -24.75 32.66 -16.66
N GLU A 84 -25.34 32.91 -15.49
CA GLU A 84 -24.66 32.66 -14.22
C GLU A 84 -24.56 31.16 -13.93
N SER A 85 -23.43 30.77 -13.35
CA SER A 85 -23.14 29.43 -12.87
C SER A 85 -23.92 29.23 -11.57
N GLY A 86 -25.11 28.63 -11.64
CA GLY A 86 -25.96 28.42 -10.47
C GLY A 86 -27.09 27.39 -10.59
N ASP A 87 -27.70 27.20 -11.76
CA ASP A 87 -29.00 26.49 -11.83
C ASP A 87 -29.07 25.26 -12.74
N VAL A 88 -27.94 24.58 -13.01
CA VAL A 88 -28.00 23.29 -13.73
C VAL A 88 -27.09 22.24 -13.09
N VAL A 89 -27.39 21.89 -11.83
CA VAL A 89 -27.19 20.49 -11.45
C VAL A 89 -28.33 19.73 -12.13
N ALA A 90 -28.04 19.14 -13.29
CA ALA A 90 -28.98 18.24 -13.94
C ALA A 90 -29.45 17.22 -12.89
N GLU A 91 -30.76 17.06 -12.74
CA GLU A 91 -31.37 16.12 -11.80
C GLU A 91 -30.74 14.71 -11.92
N GLU A 92 -30.27 14.37 -13.11
CA GLU A 92 -29.50 13.16 -13.43
C GLU A 92 -28.13 13.06 -12.74
N VAL A 93 -27.40 14.17 -12.59
CA VAL A 93 -26.12 14.22 -11.86
C VAL A 93 -26.35 14.06 -10.36
N VAL A 94 -27.38 14.70 -9.81
CA VAL A 94 -27.75 14.55 -8.40
C VAL A 94 -28.21 13.12 -8.13
N ALA A 95 -29.06 12.55 -8.98
CA ALA A 95 -29.48 11.16 -8.88
C ALA A 95 -28.33 10.17 -9.09
N GLY A 96 -27.33 10.52 -9.91
CA GLY A 96 -26.10 9.75 -10.09
C GLY A 96 -25.22 9.76 -8.85
N LEU A 97 -25.07 10.93 -8.21
CA LEU A 97 -24.30 11.07 -6.96
C LEU A 97 -24.99 10.38 -5.79
N SER A 98 -26.31 10.49 -5.64
CA SER A 98 -27.06 9.79 -4.58
C SER A 98 -26.89 8.27 -4.69
N ARG A 99 -27.00 7.70 -5.90
CA ARG A 99 -26.75 6.26 -6.12
C ARG A 99 -25.33 5.84 -5.76
N ARG A 100 -24.33 6.69 -6.02
CA ARG A 100 -22.94 6.44 -5.64
C ARG A 100 -22.74 6.50 -4.12
N VAL A 101 -23.37 7.46 -3.44
CA VAL A 101 -23.34 7.56 -1.97
C VAL A 101 -23.94 6.30 -1.35
N GLU A 102 -25.13 5.88 -1.79
CA GLU A 102 -25.75 4.63 -1.30
C GLU A 102 -24.89 3.39 -1.58
N SER A 103 -24.19 3.35 -2.73
CA SER A 103 -23.26 2.25 -3.05
C SER A 103 -22.08 2.23 -2.09
N LEU A 104 -21.50 3.39 -1.80
CA LEU A 104 -20.37 3.52 -0.88
C LEU A 104 -20.78 3.22 0.56
N GLU A 105 -21.99 3.63 0.97
CA GLU A 105 -22.55 3.27 2.28
C GLU A 105 -22.70 1.76 2.42
N ARG A 106 -23.22 1.08 1.40
CA ARG A 106 -23.31 -0.40 1.36
C ARG A 106 -21.94 -1.07 1.40
N GLU A 107 -20.95 -0.53 0.68
CA GLU A 107 -19.58 -1.05 0.69
C GLU A 107 -18.90 -0.87 2.05
N ASN A 108 -19.19 0.22 2.76
CA ASN A 108 -18.64 0.50 4.08
C ASN A 108 -19.37 -0.21 5.24
N GLU A 109 -20.56 -0.76 5.00
CA GLU A 109 -21.34 -1.43 6.04
C GLU A 109 -20.63 -2.66 6.61
N ARG A 110 -20.01 -3.48 5.75
CA ARG A 110 -19.28 -4.68 6.17
C ARG A 110 -17.98 -4.36 6.95
N PRO A 111 -17.11 -3.42 6.50
CA PRO A 111 -15.99 -2.95 7.31
C PRO A 111 -16.41 -2.40 8.67
N ASN A 112 -17.50 -1.62 8.75
CA ASN A 112 -17.97 -1.05 10.01
C ASN A 112 -18.44 -2.14 10.99
N GLN A 113 -19.20 -3.12 10.50
CA GLN A 113 -19.59 -4.29 11.30
C GLN A 113 -18.37 -5.07 11.83
N LEU A 114 -17.33 -5.21 11.02
CA LEU A 114 -16.10 -5.89 11.44
C LEU A 114 -15.34 -5.09 12.51
N ILE A 115 -15.30 -3.76 12.40
CA ILE A 115 -14.68 -2.88 13.41
C ILE A 115 -15.40 -3.03 14.75
N GLU A 116 -16.74 -3.03 14.74
CA GLU A 116 -17.54 -3.23 15.95
C GLU A 116 -17.33 -4.61 16.56
N GLN A 117 -17.28 -5.66 15.73
CA GLN A 117 -16.97 -7.01 16.19
C GLN A 117 -15.58 -7.10 16.84
N VAL A 118 -14.56 -6.56 16.17
CA VAL A 118 -13.18 -6.57 16.68
C VAL A 118 -13.06 -5.74 17.96
N ALA A 119 -13.81 -4.64 18.09
CA ALA A 119 -13.86 -3.86 19.32
C ALA A 119 -14.46 -4.67 20.49
N ALA A 120 -15.53 -5.42 20.24
CA ALA A 120 -16.16 -6.29 21.24
C ALA A 120 -15.22 -7.45 21.67
N GLU A 121 -14.58 -8.12 20.71
CA GLU A 121 -13.60 -9.19 20.97
C GLU A 121 -12.40 -8.66 21.78
N ASN A 122 -11.89 -7.47 21.45
CA ASN A 122 -10.82 -6.84 22.22
C ASN A 122 -11.19 -6.56 23.68
N ILE A 123 -12.44 -6.14 23.93
CA ILE A 123 -12.94 -5.93 25.30
C ILE A 123 -13.01 -7.27 26.04
N GLN A 124 -13.52 -8.32 25.40
CA GLN A 124 -13.59 -9.66 26.00
C GLN A 124 -12.19 -10.17 26.36
N LEU A 125 -11.23 -10.10 25.43
CA LEU A 125 -9.86 -10.57 25.66
C LEU A 125 -9.18 -9.81 26.81
N ARG A 126 -9.42 -8.50 26.94
CA ARG A 126 -8.91 -7.71 28.07
C ARG A 126 -9.47 -8.19 29.40
N ASN A 127 -10.77 -8.49 29.46
CA ASN A 127 -11.40 -9.02 30.68
C ASN A 127 -10.87 -10.42 31.03
N GLU A 128 -10.69 -11.28 30.03
CA GLU A 128 -10.08 -12.61 30.22
C GLU A 128 -8.63 -12.49 30.73
N LEU A 129 -7.85 -11.57 30.17
CA LEU A 129 -6.48 -11.32 30.59
C LEU A 129 -6.42 -10.87 32.06
N GLU A 130 -7.29 -9.96 32.49
CA GLU A 130 -7.37 -9.53 33.89
C GLU A 130 -7.77 -10.68 34.83
N LEU A 131 -8.70 -11.55 34.40
CA LEU A 131 -9.06 -12.74 35.16
C LEU A 131 -7.90 -13.74 35.27
N LEU A 132 -7.15 -13.95 34.18
CA LEU A 132 -5.97 -14.82 34.18
C LEU A 132 -4.87 -14.26 35.08
N LYS A 133 -4.60 -12.95 35.04
CA LYS A 133 -3.64 -12.31 35.95
C LYS A 133 -4.03 -12.54 37.41
N ALA A 134 -5.29 -12.30 37.79
CA ALA A 134 -5.76 -12.55 39.14
C ALA A 134 -5.63 -14.03 39.56
N LYS A 135 -5.84 -14.97 38.62
CA LYS A 135 -5.60 -16.40 38.88
C LYS A 135 -4.12 -16.70 39.09
N VAL A 136 -3.23 -16.11 38.29
CA VAL A 136 -1.77 -16.26 38.43
C VAL A 136 -1.32 -15.74 39.78
N ASP A 137 -1.75 -14.54 40.19
CA ASP A 137 -1.42 -13.97 41.50
C ASP A 137 -1.91 -14.87 42.66
N SER A 138 -3.10 -15.49 42.50
CA SER A 138 -3.64 -16.43 43.48
C SER A 138 -2.89 -17.77 43.55
N LEU A 139 -2.25 -18.17 42.44
CA LEU A 139 -1.45 -19.38 42.36
C LEU A 139 -0.03 -19.13 42.88
N ASP A 140 0.53 -17.96 42.65
CA ASP A 140 1.83 -17.52 43.19
C ASP A 140 1.81 -17.53 44.72
N GLY A 141 0.73 -17.03 45.34
CA GLY A 141 0.52 -17.12 46.79
C GLY A 141 0.29 -18.54 47.34
N ARG A 142 0.07 -19.55 46.47
CA ARG A 142 -0.19 -20.95 46.84
C ARG A 142 0.94 -21.91 46.44
N LEU A 143 1.84 -21.51 45.55
CA LEU A 143 3.03 -22.27 45.19
C LEU A 143 4.10 -22.09 46.29
N VAL A 144 4.06 -23.00 47.26
CA VAL A 144 5.17 -23.54 48.07
C VAL A 144 6.29 -22.57 48.54
N PRO A 145 6.49 -22.38 49.86
CA PRO A 145 7.80 -21.98 50.37
C PRO A 145 8.77 -23.15 50.14
N GLY A 146 9.71 -23.03 49.20
CA GLY A 146 10.81 -23.99 49.06
C GLY A 146 11.13 -24.51 47.66
N LEU A 147 10.67 -23.89 46.57
CA LEU A 147 11.23 -24.13 45.25
C LEU A 147 11.66 -22.81 44.60
N ASP A 148 12.81 -22.29 45.05
CA ASP A 148 13.53 -21.21 44.38
C ASP A 148 14.10 -21.75 43.04
N VAL A 149 13.22 -21.92 42.05
CA VAL A 149 13.66 -21.75 40.66
C VAL A 149 13.51 -20.25 40.40
N PRO A 150 14.60 -19.47 40.36
CA PRO A 150 14.49 -18.07 39.99
C PRO A 150 13.87 -18.02 38.59
N LEU A 151 12.61 -17.61 38.52
CA LEU A 151 12.02 -17.18 37.27
C LEU A 151 12.91 -16.04 36.77
N PRO A 152 13.35 -16.07 35.51
CA PRO A 152 14.13 -14.97 34.97
C PRO A 152 13.31 -13.69 35.13
N THR A 153 13.76 -12.78 35.98
CA THR A 153 13.04 -11.54 36.29
C THR A 153 13.03 -10.57 35.11
N ALA A 154 13.84 -10.83 34.09
CA ALA A 154 13.78 -10.16 32.80
C ALA A 154 13.85 -11.17 31.64
N VAL A 155 12.95 -11.00 30.68
CA VAL A 155 12.93 -11.70 29.40
C VAL A 155 12.82 -10.67 28.29
N PHE A 156 13.31 -10.99 27.09
CA PHE A 156 12.98 -10.23 25.89
C PHE A 156 12.27 -11.13 24.87
N ALA A 157 11.26 -10.56 24.21
CA ALA A 157 10.47 -11.25 23.20
C ALA A 157 11.19 -11.20 21.85
N VAL A 158 11.24 -12.35 21.18
CA VAL A 158 11.69 -12.46 19.80
C VAL A 158 10.62 -13.11 18.94
N ARG A 159 10.50 -12.64 17.70
CA ARG A 159 9.62 -13.20 16.67
C ARG A 159 10.37 -13.24 15.35
N VAL A 160 10.38 -14.40 14.71
CA VAL A 160 11.07 -14.61 13.44
C VAL A 160 10.06 -15.07 12.40
N VAL A 161 10.01 -14.38 11.26
CA VAL A 161 9.14 -14.70 10.13
C VAL A 161 10.01 -14.97 8.91
N SER A 162 9.77 -16.09 8.26
CA SER A 162 10.43 -16.48 7.01
C SER A 162 9.39 -16.84 5.96
N ALA A 163 9.59 -16.40 4.73
CA ALA A 163 8.76 -16.80 3.59
C ALA A 163 9.59 -16.98 2.32
N GLY A 164 9.28 -18.06 1.60
CA GLY A 164 9.80 -18.30 0.26
C GLY A 164 9.11 -17.37 -0.75
N PHE A 165 9.71 -17.22 -1.93
CA PHE A 165 9.19 -16.29 -2.94
C PHE A 165 7.80 -16.68 -3.44
N ASP A 166 7.52 -17.98 -3.44
CA ASP A 166 6.27 -18.54 -3.95
C ASP A 166 5.16 -18.64 -2.88
N ASP A 167 5.40 -18.11 -1.68
CA ASP A 167 4.39 -18.08 -0.63
C ASP A 167 3.41 -16.94 -0.89
N SER A 168 2.17 -17.27 -1.27
CA SER A 168 1.14 -16.29 -1.63
C SER A 168 0.76 -15.33 -0.51
N ALA A 169 0.96 -15.72 0.75
CA ALA A 169 0.75 -14.87 1.92
C ALA A 169 1.87 -13.83 2.14
N ALA A 170 2.97 -13.90 1.38
CA ALA A 170 4.10 -12.98 1.45
C ALA A 170 4.75 -12.86 0.07
N GLU A 171 4.13 -12.11 -0.85
CA GLU A 171 4.63 -11.93 -2.21
C GLU A 171 6.10 -11.51 -2.26
N GLY A 172 6.92 -12.28 -2.97
CA GLY A 172 8.37 -12.05 -3.07
C GLY A 172 9.20 -12.51 -1.87
N GLY A 173 8.54 -13.12 -0.86
CA GLY A 173 9.14 -13.61 0.37
C GLY A 173 9.44 -12.52 1.40
N CYS A 174 9.67 -12.93 2.63
CA CYS A 174 10.06 -12.05 3.73
C CYS A 174 11.07 -12.74 4.64
N ALA A 175 11.96 -11.96 5.24
CA ALA A 175 12.81 -12.37 6.34
C ALA A 175 12.73 -11.26 7.40
N GLU A 176 11.93 -11.52 8.43
CA GLU A 176 11.69 -10.60 9.52
C GLU A 176 12.21 -11.21 10.82
N VAL A 177 12.90 -10.39 11.60
CA VAL A 177 13.41 -10.76 12.92
C VAL A 177 13.14 -9.58 13.84
N TRP A 178 12.14 -9.75 14.69
CA TRP A 178 11.70 -8.76 15.66
C TRP A 178 12.32 -9.09 17.02
N VAL A 179 13.02 -8.13 17.61
CA VAL A 179 13.62 -8.22 18.95
C VAL A 179 13.06 -7.08 19.79
N ALA A 180 12.40 -7.41 20.91
CA ALA A 180 11.72 -6.45 21.77
C ALA A 180 10.81 -5.47 20.98
N GLY A 181 10.08 -5.99 19.99
CA GLY A 181 9.16 -5.21 19.15
C GLY A 181 9.79 -4.42 18.00
N HIS A 182 11.11 -4.50 17.80
CA HIS A 182 11.82 -3.78 16.74
C HIS A 182 12.33 -4.75 15.67
N GLN A 183 12.06 -4.46 14.41
CA GLN A 183 12.56 -5.24 13.26
C GLN A 183 14.06 -5.00 13.06
N GLN A 184 14.85 -6.07 13.06
CA GLN A 184 16.32 -6.02 13.00
C GLN A 184 16.89 -6.61 11.71
N ALA A 185 16.16 -7.50 11.03
CA ALA A 185 16.65 -8.16 9.82
C ALA A 185 16.72 -7.21 8.62
N LEU A 186 17.72 -7.43 7.75
CA LEU A 186 17.88 -6.69 6.49
C LEU A 186 16.79 -7.02 5.45
N ASN A 187 16.04 -8.12 5.64
CA ASN A 187 14.91 -8.54 4.82
C ASN A 187 15.22 -8.63 3.31
N ARG A 188 16.32 -9.29 2.96
CA ARG A 188 16.76 -9.53 1.57
C ARG A 188 16.91 -11.01 1.29
N ARG A 189 16.93 -11.40 0.00
CA ARG A 189 17.04 -12.81 -0.45
C ARG A 189 18.15 -13.58 0.30
N GLY A 190 17.92 -14.86 0.55
CA GLY A 190 18.88 -15.73 1.22
C GLY A 190 18.65 -15.81 2.72
N ILE A 191 19.69 -16.22 3.45
CA ILE A 191 19.67 -16.42 4.89
C ILE A 191 20.01 -15.08 5.57
N ASN A 192 19.08 -14.56 6.38
CA ASN A 192 19.26 -13.37 7.20
C ASN A 192 19.53 -13.82 8.63
N VAL A 193 20.56 -13.25 9.27
CA VAL A 193 21.00 -13.62 10.61
C VAL A 193 21.10 -12.37 11.47
N VAL A 194 20.47 -12.40 12.65
CA VAL A 194 20.56 -11.35 13.66
C VAL A 194 21.18 -11.93 14.92
N ILE A 195 22.17 -11.23 15.46
CA ILE A 195 22.89 -11.58 16.69
C ILE A 195 22.43 -10.67 17.81
N VAL A 196 22.05 -11.27 18.93
CA VAL A 196 21.55 -10.55 20.10
C VAL A 196 22.40 -10.92 21.32
N GLU A 197 22.81 -9.89 22.06
CA GLU A 197 23.49 -9.99 23.36
C GLU A 197 22.52 -10.59 24.39
N GLU A 198 22.89 -11.72 24.99
CA GLU A 198 22.01 -12.52 25.84
C GLU A 198 21.73 -11.90 27.21
N THR A 199 22.56 -10.96 27.67
CA THR A 199 22.39 -10.27 28.96
C THR A 199 21.47 -9.04 28.85
N SER A 200 21.54 -8.32 27.72
CA SER A 200 20.83 -7.05 27.53
C SER A 200 19.63 -7.13 26.58
N GLY A 201 19.55 -8.18 25.74
CA GLY A 201 18.59 -8.28 24.66
C GLY A 201 18.83 -7.29 23.51
N GLN A 202 19.98 -6.59 23.51
CA GLN A 202 20.34 -5.66 22.45
C GLN A 202 20.88 -6.40 21.22
N THR A 203 20.51 -5.91 20.04
CA THR A 203 21.03 -6.43 18.78
C THR A 203 22.47 -5.95 18.59
N GLU A 204 23.39 -6.88 18.38
CA GLU A 204 24.81 -6.60 18.14
C GLU A 204 25.13 -6.45 16.66
N ASP A 205 24.59 -7.36 15.84
CA ASP A 205 24.83 -7.36 14.39
C ASP A 205 23.64 -7.96 13.64
N SER A 206 23.50 -7.56 12.38
CA SER A 206 22.48 -8.03 11.45
C SER A 206 23.06 -8.15 10.06
N GLN A 207 23.11 -9.37 9.54
CA GLN A 207 23.73 -9.70 8.25
C GLN A 207 22.80 -10.50 7.36
N ARG A 208 23.06 -10.46 6.05
CA ARG A 208 22.38 -11.29 5.05
C ARG A 208 23.38 -11.94 4.11
N PHE A 209 23.16 -13.22 3.87
CA PHE A 209 23.96 -14.08 2.99
C PHE A 209 23.09 -14.55 1.83
N ASP A 210 23.47 -14.17 0.60
CA ASP A 210 22.74 -14.56 -0.61
C ASP A 210 23.04 -16.00 -1.02
N THR A 211 22.62 -16.96 -0.20
CA THR A 211 22.87 -18.39 -0.43
C THR A 211 22.14 -18.97 -1.65
N TYR A 212 21.52 -18.12 -2.47
CA TYR A 212 21.05 -18.45 -3.82
C TYR A 212 21.89 -17.81 -4.93
N GLY A 213 22.19 -16.52 -4.80
CA GLY A 213 22.83 -15.72 -5.84
C GLY A 213 24.36 -15.65 -5.77
N ASP A 214 24.96 -15.84 -4.60
CA ASP A 214 26.40 -15.76 -4.37
C ASP A 214 26.97 -17.16 -4.03
N PRO A 215 27.80 -17.76 -4.91
CA PRO A 215 28.45 -19.05 -4.66
C PRO A 215 29.30 -19.12 -3.39
N GLU A 216 29.78 -17.98 -2.88
CA GLU A 216 30.59 -17.92 -1.65
C GLU A 216 29.75 -17.66 -0.40
N ALA A 217 28.44 -17.41 -0.53
CA ALA A 217 27.60 -17.01 0.61
C ALA A 217 27.55 -18.05 1.73
N GLY A 218 27.60 -19.35 1.41
CA GLY A 218 27.66 -20.41 2.42
C GLY A 218 28.93 -20.36 3.26
N VAL A 219 30.08 -20.16 2.61
CA VAL A 219 31.38 -19.99 3.28
C VAL A 219 31.37 -18.74 4.15
N LYS A 220 30.86 -17.62 3.63
CA LYS A 220 30.74 -16.35 4.38
C LYS A 220 29.83 -16.50 5.61
N LEU A 221 28.69 -17.18 5.46
CA LEU A 221 27.76 -17.46 6.57
C LEU A 221 28.41 -18.36 7.63
N ARG A 222 29.10 -19.42 7.21
CA ARG A 222 29.85 -20.31 8.12
C ARG A 222 30.87 -19.53 8.94
N ASP A 223 31.71 -18.74 8.27
CA ASP A 223 32.79 -18.01 8.92
C ASP A 223 32.23 -16.91 9.84
N TYR A 224 31.11 -16.27 9.46
CA TYR A 224 30.36 -15.38 10.32
C TYR A 224 29.86 -16.08 11.58
N LEU A 225 29.16 -17.21 11.46
CA LEU A 225 28.64 -17.97 12.60
C LEU A 225 29.76 -18.51 13.52
N ARG A 226 30.96 -18.76 13.00
CA ARG A 226 32.15 -19.14 13.79
C ARG A 226 32.72 -17.97 14.59
N ALA A 227 32.66 -16.76 14.05
CA ALA A 227 33.15 -15.56 14.71
C ALA A 227 32.21 -15.07 15.84
N VAL A 228 30.93 -15.47 15.81
CA VAL A 228 29.97 -15.16 16.88
C VAL A 228 30.42 -15.77 18.21
N ALA A 229 30.48 -14.93 19.25
CA ALA A 229 30.84 -15.36 20.60
C ALA A 229 29.85 -16.42 21.13
N THR A 230 30.39 -17.46 21.78
CA THR A 230 29.59 -18.44 22.50
C THR A 230 28.72 -17.74 23.54
N GLY A 231 27.44 -18.10 23.61
CA GLY A 231 26.48 -17.45 24.50
C GLY A 231 25.48 -16.54 23.77
N ARG A 232 25.84 -15.99 22.61
CA ARG A 232 24.94 -15.10 21.86
C ARG A 232 23.68 -15.80 21.38
N VAL A 233 22.60 -15.04 21.35
CA VAL A 233 21.34 -15.45 20.73
C VAL A 233 21.46 -15.24 19.23
N VAL A 234 21.11 -16.26 18.45
CA VAL A 234 21.20 -16.27 16.99
C VAL A 234 19.82 -16.51 16.41
N LEU A 235 19.33 -15.54 15.64
CA LEU A 235 18.00 -15.54 15.03
C LEU A 235 18.16 -15.61 13.51
N ILE A 236 17.46 -16.54 12.86
CA ILE A 236 17.64 -16.82 11.43
C ILE A 236 16.31 -16.83 10.72
N ALA A 237 16.21 -16.09 9.61
CA ALA A 237 15.07 -16.10 8.70
C ALA A 237 15.51 -16.20 7.24
N VAL A 238 14.84 -17.05 6.47
CA VAL A 238 15.06 -17.17 5.02
C VAL A 238 14.06 -16.33 4.23
N LYS A 239 14.54 -15.58 3.23
CA LYS A 239 13.68 -14.89 2.26
C LYS A 239 13.95 -15.39 0.86
N ASP A 240 12.87 -15.57 0.10
CA ASP A 240 12.87 -16.03 -1.30
C ASP A 240 13.44 -17.44 -1.44
N GLU A 241 14.76 -17.58 -1.39
CA GLU A 241 15.50 -18.82 -1.61
C GLU A 241 16.81 -18.76 -0.82
N GLY A 242 17.12 -19.81 -0.06
CA GLY A 242 18.33 -19.87 0.75
C GLY A 242 19.11 -21.17 0.66
N SER A 243 18.76 -22.11 -0.22
CA SER A 243 19.29 -23.48 -0.22
C SER A 243 20.53 -23.70 -1.09
N LYS A 244 20.63 -23.02 -2.24
CA LYS A 244 21.55 -23.42 -3.32
C LYS A 244 23.02 -23.53 -2.91
N TYR A 245 23.50 -22.59 -2.09
CA TYR A 245 24.87 -22.48 -1.60
C TYR A 245 24.95 -22.48 -0.07
N ALA A 246 23.96 -23.05 0.63
CA ALA A 246 23.95 -23.09 2.10
C ALA A 246 24.76 -24.24 2.72
N ALA A 247 25.18 -25.23 1.92
CA ALA A 247 25.78 -26.47 2.41
C ALA A 247 26.98 -26.24 3.35
N ASP A 248 27.86 -25.30 3.02
CA ASP A 248 29.06 -24.98 3.82
C ASP A 248 28.73 -24.44 5.23
N ALA A 249 27.56 -23.85 5.42
CA ALA A 249 27.13 -23.30 6.71
C ALA A 249 26.33 -24.30 7.56
N MET A 250 25.89 -25.43 6.99
CA MET A 250 24.95 -26.34 7.69
C MET A 250 25.53 -26.94 8.95
N GLU A 251 26.84 -27.17 9.03
CA GLU A 251 27.49 -27.64 10.27
C GLU A 251 27.36 -26.60 11.40
N GLU A 252 27.61 -25.32 11.11
CA GLU A 252 27.47 -24.25 12.11
C GLU A 252 26.01 -23.98 12.50
N LEU A 253 25.09 -24.15 11.55
CA LEU A 253 23.66 -24.09 11.82
C LEU A 253 23.25 -25.22 12.76
N ARG A 254 23.72 -26.45 12.55
CA ARG A 254 23.48 -27.58 13.48
C ARG A 254 24.02 -27.32 14.89
N ASN A 255 25.12 -26.58 15.02
CA ASN A 255 25.65 -26.14 16.31
C ASN A 255 24.71 -25.18 17.07
N LEU A 256 23.68 -24.62 16.41
CA LEU A 256 22.60 -23.86 17.06
C LEU A 256 21.45 -24.74 17.55
N GLY A 257 21.37 -26.00 17.09
CA GLY A 257 20.40 -26.98 17.55
C GLY A 257 19.48 -27.60 16.49
N THR A 258 19.57 -27.15 15.22
CA THR A 258 18.80 -27.75 14.12
C THR A 258 19.26 -29.18 13.83
N THR A 259 18.32 -30.03 13.48
CA THR A 259 18.57 -31.40 12.98
C THR A 259 18.42 -31.51 11.48
N LEU A 260 18.11 -30.40 10.79
CA LEU A 260 17.90 -30.42 9.35
C LEU A 260 19.22 -30.74 8.62
N PRO A 261 19.20 -31.68 7.66
CA PRO A 261 20.37 -31.97 6.85
C PRO A 261 20.68 -30.82 5.89
N THR A 262 19.64 -30.26 5.27
CA THR A 262 19.68 -29.10 4.36
C THR A 262 18.30 -28.44 4.34
N ILE A 263 18.25 -27.18 3.92
CA ILE A 263 17.01 -26.49 3.54
C ILE A 263 16.65 -26.81 2.08
N GLY A 264 15.36 -26.92 1.76
CA GLY A 264 14.87 -27.13 0.40
C GLY A 264 14.73 -25.84 -0.42
N TYR A 265 14.60 -25.97 -1.74
CA TYR A 265 14.42 -24.84 -2.66
C TYR A 265 13.16 -24.04 -2.31
N ARG A 266 13.35 -22.75 -1.99
CA ARG A 266 12.29 -21.80 -1.60
C ARG A 266 11.42 -22.26 -0.42
N GLU A 267 11.95 -23.11 0.46
CA GLU A 267 11.33 -23.36 1.75
C GLU A 267 11.46 -22.11 2.63
N SER A 268 10.43 -21.85 3.43
CA SER A 268 10.53 -20.95 4.56
C SER A 268 11.14 -21.70 5.74
N TRP A 269 12.08 -21.07 6.44
CA TRP A 269 12.80 -21.64 7.56
C TRP A 269 13.19 -20.56 8.56
N ALA A 270 12.87 -20.81 9.83
CA ALA A 270 13.18 -19.89 10.91
C ALA A 270 13.79 -20.63 12.10
N ILE A 271 14.82 -20.03 12.71
CA ILE A 271 15.46 -20.54 13.94
C ILE A 271 15.58 -19.42 14.97
N ILE A 272 15.29 -19.77 16.22
CA ILE A 272 15.67 -19.06 17.43
C ILE A 272 16.59 -19.98 18.24
N GLY A 273 17.88 -19.64 18.33
CA GLY A 273 18.87 -20.48 19.01
C GLY A 273 19.93 -19.70 19.79
N LYS A 274 20.82 -20.43 20.47
CA LYS A 274 21.96 -19.89 21.22
C LYS A 274 23.25 -20.50 20.69
N LYS A 275 24.28 -19.68 20.45
CA LYS A 275 25.59 -20.17 20.04
C LYS A 275 26.20 -21.02 21.17
N GLY A 276 26.52 -22.28 20.85
CA GLY A 276 27.26 -23.20 21.72
C GLY A 276 26.41 -24.05 22.67
N SER A 277 25.10 -23.85 22.74
CA SER A 277 24.21 -24.69 23.56
C SER A 277 22.78 -24.71 23.04
N LYS A 278 22.15 -25.88 23.01
CA LYS A 278 20.70 -25.98 22.75
C LYS A 278 19.93 -25.66 24.03
N THR A 279 19.11 -24.61 23.98
CA THR A 279 18.35 -24.10 25.13
C THR A 279 16.93 -24.67 25.16
N SER A 280 16.25 -24.59 26.32
CA SER A 280 14.84 -24.99 26.45
C SER A 280 13.88 -24.12 25.62
N TRP A 281 14.30 -22.88 25.32
CA TRP A 281 13.57 -21.93 24.47
C TRP A 281 14.02 -21.98 23.01
N PHE A 282 14.86 -22.94 22.61
CA PHE A 282 15.17 -23.16 21.19
C PHE A 282 13.88 -23.45 20.42
N VAL A 283 13.66 -22.71 19.33
CA VAL A 283 12.53 -22.93 18.43
C VAL A 283 13.04 -22.97 17.01
N GLU A 284 12.57 -23.95 16.25
CA GLU A 284 12.80 -24.07 14.82
C GLU A 284 11.51 -24.55 14.17
N ASP A 285 11.16 -23.95 13.03
CA ASP A 285 10.08 -24.44 12.19
C ASP A 285 10.41 -24.15 10.72
N ARG A 286 9.73 -24.86 9.81
CA ARG A 286 9.85 -24.67 8.37
C ARG A 286 8.58 -25.04 7.66
N ARG A 287 8.36 -24.47 6.47
CA ARG A 287 7.32 -24.94 5.57
C ARG A 287 7.88 -25.17 4.18
N GLN A 288 7.31 -26.18 3.53
CA GLN A 288 7.62 -26.44 2.14
C GLN A 288 7.20 -25.25 1.28
N ARG A 289 7.86 -25.07 0.15
CA ARG A 289 7.48 -24.12 -0.89
C ARG A 289 5.95 -24.15 -1.13
N TYR A 290 5.29 -23.00 -1.20
CA TYR A 290 3.84 -22.82 -1.35
C TYR A 290 2.99 -23.07 -0.10
N HIS A 291 3.58 -23.45 1.04
CA HIS A 291 2.83 -23.66 2.30
C HIS A 291 2.82 -22.43 3.21
N GLY A 292 3.26 -21.29 2.70
CA GLY A 292 3.18 -20.01 3.37
C GLY A 292 4.33 -19.75 4.34
N PRO A 293 4.31 -18.59 5.01
CA PRO A 293 5.36 -18.19 5.91
C PRO A 293 5.45 -19.10 7.13
N THR A 294 6.68 -19.33 7.57
CA THR A 294 7.00 -19.83 8.90
C THR A 294 7.07 -18.66 9.88
N VAL A 295 6.44 -18.83 11.04
CA VAL A 295 6.51 -17.87 12.15
C VAL A 295 6.88 -18.62 13.42
N VAL A 296 7.96 -18.21 14.07
CA VAL A 296 8.38 -18.75 15.37
C VAL A 296 8.60 -17.62 16.37
N GLU A 297 8.27 -17.87 17.63
CA GLU A 297 8.31 -16.88 18.70
C GLU A 297 8.87 -17.49 19.97
N ALA A 298 9.61 -16.70 20.76
CA ALA A 298 10.11 -17.12 22.06
C ALA A 298 10.26 -15.93 23.01
N LEU A 299 10.16 -16.22 24.31
CA LEU A 299 10.60 -15.32 25.37
C LEU A 299 11.96 -15.83 25.87
N ILE A 300 13.00 -15.03 25.69
CA ILE A 300 14.37 -15.42 26.03
C ILE A 300 14.72 -14.82 27.40
N PRO A 301 15.06 -15.65 28.41
CA PRO A 301 15.65 -15.21 29.66
C PRO A 301 16.91 -14.39 29.43
N VAL A 302 17.01 -13.22 30.06
CA VAL A 302 18.32 -12.56 30.12
C VAL A 302 19.26 -13.43 30.96
N SER A 303 20.48 -13.64 30.46
CA SER A 303 21.50 -14.32 31.25
C SER A 303 22.00 -13.36 32.33
N ALA A 304 22.12 -13.83 33.57
CA ALA A 304 22.68 -13.08 34.69
C ALA A 304 24.21 -13.11 34.69
#